data_AF-A0A7V3SND4-F1
#
_entry.id   AF-A0A7V3SND4-F1
#
_cell.length_a   1.000
_cell.length_b   1.000
_cell.length_c   1.000
_cell.angle_alpha   90.00
_cell.angle_beta   90.00
_cell.angle_gamma   90.00
#
_symmetry.space_group_name_H-M   'P 1'
#
loop_
_entity.id
_entity.type
_entity.pdbx_description
1 polymer ?
#
loop_
_entity_poly.entity_id
_entity_poly.type
_entity_poly.pdbx_seq_one_letter_code
_entity_poly.pdbx_strand_id
1 'polypeptide(L)'
;MAMTPETPAQRDIWDRLQAIDRRVLYLLLLVVIILPLFVPIRLPMVTMPSTMKLYQAIESIPQGGFVIVSATWSGGTRAENMPQTEAILRHLMKRRLRVAVFSFDQQGSQFSYNIAARLAKEYGYEYGRDWVHWGYRPVVGVVLKSLVRDIPGTFTTDRNGQPTKDMPVMQGIKDIKNVDAIVEIAASGIYMDWIGLVVGANPNLKFGFCPTAVMAPETYPYMDSGQIVGIMEGMRGAAEYEKLVNTTGLATKGMGSISLAHVLIMLLIIIGNLAYLVTRTRRS
;
A
#
# COMPACT_ATOMS: atom_id res chain seq x y z
N MET A 1 -30.56 -58.44 35.66
CA MET A 1 -30.95 -57.48 34.62
C MET A 1 -29.68 -56.74 34.20
N ALA A 2 -28.96 -57.29 33.22
CA ALA A 2 -27.68 -56.73 32.77
C ALA A 2 -27.98 -55.61 31.76
N MET A 3 -27.59 -54.38 32.09
CA MET A 3 -27.57 -53.28 31.12
C MET A 3 -26.52 -53.59 30.07
N THR A 4 -26.96 -53.83 28.84
CA THR A 4 -26.08 -53.85 27.67
C THR A 4 -25.43 -52.48 27.50
N PRO A 5 -24.11 -52.38 27.31
CA PRO A 5 -23.47 -51.12 27.00
C PRO A 5 -23.99 -50.64 25.64
N GLU A 6 -24.57 -49.45 25.60
CA GLU A 6 -24.91 -48.79 24.34
C GLU A 6 -23.62 -48.61 23.53
N THR A 7 -23.54 -49.29 22.39
CA THR A 7 -22.49 -49.08 21.39
C THR A 7 -22.46 -47.59 21.05
N PRO A 8 -21.32 -46.89 21.12
CA PRO A 8 -21.29 -45.47 20.82
C PRO A 8 -21.75 -45.28 19.38
N ALA A 9 -22.85 -44.56 19.18
CA ALA A 9 -23.34 -44.20 17.87
C ALA A 9 -22.16 -43.65 17.06
N GLN A 10 -21.85 -44.33 15.95
CA GLN A 10 -20.69 -44.04 15.12
C GLN A 10 -20.82 -42.59 14.66
N ARG A 11 -20.02 -41.68 15.26
CA ARG A 11 -20.09 -40.24 14.95
C ARG A 11 -20.03 -40.07 13.45
N ASP A 12 -21.12 -39.57 12.90
CA ASP A 12 -21.26 -39.33 11.48
C ASP A 12 -20.16 -38.36 11.03
N ILE A 13 -19.77 -38.45 9.76
CA ILE A 13 -18.72 -37.60 9.17
C ILE A 13 -19.02 -36.11 9.43
N TRP A 14 -20.31 -35.75 9.41
CA TRP A 14 -20.79 -34.39 9.68
C TRP A 14 -20.61 -33.94 11.14
N ASP A 15 -20.83 -34.83 12.11
CA ASP A 15 -20.57 -34.53 13.52
C ASP A 15 -19.06 -34.42 13.80
N ARG A 16 -18.24 -35.23 13.11
CA ARG A 16 -16.77 -35.14 13.20
C ARG A 16 -16.23 -33.84 12.59
N LEU A 17 -16.81 -33.39 11.48
CA LEU A 17 -16.49 -32.13 10.83
C LEU A 17 -16.80 -30.91 11.72
N GLN A 18 -17.92 -30.94 12.46
CA GLN A 18 -18.26 -29.89 13.42
C GLN A 18 -17.40 -29.93 14.70
N ALA A 19 -16.84 -31.09 15.04
CA ALA A 19 -16.00 -31.28 16.22
C ALA A 19 -14.49 -31.15 15.93
N ILE A 20 -14.10 -30.64 14.75
CA ILE A 20 -12.69 -30.41 14.43
C ILE A 20 -12.09 -29.43 15.44
N ASP A 21 -11.01 -29.83 16.09
CA ASP A 21 -10.27 -28.97 17.01
C ASP A 21 -9.70 -27.76 16.24
N ARG A 22 -9.92 -26.55 16.77
CA ARG A 22 -9.36 -25.29 16.25
C ARG A 22 -7.85 -25.35 16.01
N ARG A 23 -7.09 -26.18 16.75
CA ARG A 23 -5.66 -26.39 16.57
C ARG A 23 -5.32 -26.98 15.20
N VAL A 24 -6.16 -27.90 14.69
CA VAL A 24 -5.99 -28.47 13.34
C VAL A 24 -6.25 -27.41 12.29
N LEU A 25 -7.25 -26.56 12.50
CA LEU A 25 -7.52 -25.42 11.60
C LEU A 25 -6.36 -24.42 11.59
N TYR A 26 -5.76 -24.12 12.75
CA TYR A 26 -4.59 -23.25 12.84
C TYR A 26 -3.36 -23.87 12.18
N LEU A 27 -3.13 -25.18 12.34
CA LEU A 27 -2.04 -25.88 11.66
C LEU A 27 -2.26 -25.86 10.13
N LEU A 28 -3.48 -26.12 9.67
CA LEU A 28 -3.83 -26.06 8.25
C LEU A 28 -3.64 -24.65 7.68
N LEU A 29 -4.09 -23.62 8.39
CA LEU A 29 -3.88 -22.23 8.02
C LEU A 29 -2.39 -21.89 7.95
N LEU A 30 -1.60 -22.33 8.93
CA LEU A 30 -0.15 -22.14 8.95
C LEU A 30 0.51 -22.78 7.72
N VAL A 31 0.16 -24.03 7.40
CA VAL A 31 0.67 -24.73 6.21
C VAL A 31 0.29 -23.96 4.94
N VAL A 32 -0.95 -23.50 4.81
CA VAL A 32 -1.44 -22.76 3.64
C VAL A 32 -0.76 -21.39 3.48
N ILE A 33 -0.41 -20.71 4.57
CA ILE A 33 0.32 -19.43 4.51
C ILE A 33 1.80 -19.65 4.14
N ILE A 34 2.42 -20.72 4.66
CA ILE A 34 3.83 -21.05 4.45
C ILE A 34 4.07 -21.63 3.05
N LEU A 35 3.18 -22.48 2.55
CA LEU A 35 3.31 -23.16 1.25
C LEU A 35 3.68 -22.22 0.08
N PRO A 36 2.98 -21.08 -0.13
CA PRO A 36 3.31 -20.15 -1.21
C PRO A 36 4.67 -19.44 -1.05
N LEU A 37 5.31 -19.50 0.11
CA LEU A 37 6.69 -19.02 0.30
C LEU A 37 7.70 -19.93 -0.41
N PHE A 38 7.39 -21.22 -0.56
CA PHE A 38 8.25 -22.20 -1.24
C PHE A 38 7.80 -22.47 -2.68
N VAL A 39 6.49 -22.46 -2.93
CA VAL A 39 5.91 -22.71 -4.25
C VAL A 39 5.11 -21.47 -4.68
N PRO A 40 5.66 -20.58 -5.52
CA PRO A 40 5.00 -19.33 -5.87
C PRO A 40 3.74 -19.60 -6.69
N ILE A 41 2.58 -19.60 -6.04
CA ILE A 41 1.27 -19.73 -6.67
C ILE A 41 0.84 -18.35 -7.17
N ARG A 42 0.82 -18.18 -8.49
CA ARG A 42 0.39 -16.93 -9.14
C ARG A 42 -1.08 -17.03 -9.50
N LEU A 43 -1.92 -16.40 -8.71
CA LEU A 43 -3.34 -16.25 -9.05
C LEU A 43 -3.54 -15.03 -9.96
N PRO A 44 -4.47 -15.09 -10.92
CA PRO A 44 -4.78 -13.96 -11.77
C PRO A 44 -5.31 -12.80 -10.93
N MET A 45 -4.57 -11.68 -10.90
CA MET A 45 -4.98 -10.46 -10.22
C MET A 45 -5.66 -9.50 -11.20
N VAL A 46 -6.86 -9.06 -10.87
CA VAL A 46 -7.59 -8.00 -11.57
C VAL A 46 -7.27 -6.68 -10.90
N THR A 47 -6.85 -5.69 -11.69
CA THR A 47 -6.55 -4.35 -11.19
C THR A 47 -7.85 -3.60 -10.90
N MET A 48 -7.98 -3.07 -9.70
CA MET A 48 -9.13 -2.27 -9.30
C MET A 48 -9.10 -0.87 -9.94
N PRO A 49 -10.26 -0.25 -10.20
CA PRO A 49 -10.32 1.10 -10.76
C PRO A 49 -9.55 2.14 -9.94
N SER A 50 -9.55 2.01 -8.62
CA SER A 50 -8.81 2.90 -7.70
C SER A 50 -7.31 2.94 -8.00
N THR A 51 -6.69 1.77 -8.14
CA THR A 51 -5.25 1.62 -8.43
C THR A 51 -4.94 1.98 -9.88
N MET A 52 -5.82 1.62 -10.83
CA MET A 52 -5.68 1.98 -12.23
C MET A 52 -5.70 3.50 -12.43
N LYS A 53 -6.61 4.23 -11.77
CA LYS A 53 -6.66 5.69 -11.84
C LYS A 53 -5.38 6.35 -11.33
N LEU A 54 -4.81 5.84 -10.23
CA LEU A 54 -3.53 6.34 -9.73
C LEU A 54 -2.39 6.12 -10.74
N TYR A 55 -2.34 4.94 -11.34
CA TYR A 55 -1.37 4.63 -12.38
C TYR A 55 -1.50 5.59 -13.57
N GLN A 56 -2.72 5.76 -14.09
CA GLN A 56 -3.00 6.67 -15.20
C GLN A 56 -2.70 8.13 -14.87
N ALA A 57 -2.97 8.56 -13.63
CA ALA A 57 -2.63 9.91 -13.18
C ALA A 57 -1.12 10.16 -13.27
N ILE A 58 -0.30 9.24 -12.79
CA ILE A 58 1.17 9.31 -12.94
C ILE A 58 1.57 9.23 -14.42
N GLU A 59 0.93 8.35 -15.19
CA GLU A 59 1.24 8.19 -16.62
C GLU A 59 0.93 9.43 -17.45
N SER A 60 0.02 10.29 -17.00
CA SER A 60 -0.32 11.54 -17.68
C SER A 60 0.68 12.67 -17.43
N ILE A 61 1.63 12.50 -16.49
CA ILE A 61 2.62 13.53 -16.17
C ILE A 61 3.67 13.59 -17.28
N PRO A 62 3.96 14.77 -17.87
CA PRO A 62 5.02 14.92 -18.84
C PRO A 62 6.37 14.44 -18.31
N GLN A 63 7.22 13.92 -19.20
CA GLN A 63 8.58 13.53 -18.82
C GLN A 63 9.32 14.71 -18.17
N GLY A 64 10.07 14.44 -17.09
CA GLY A 64 10.72 15.50 -16.29
C GLY A 64 9.78 16.27 -15.35
N GLY A 65 8.49 15.93 -15.30
CA GLY A 65 7.55 16.44 -14.30
C GLY A 65 8.03 16.17 -12.87
N PHE A 66 7.57 16.98 -11.92
CA PHE A 66 8.02 16.97 -10.53
C PHE A 66 6.98 16.35 -9.61
N VAL A 67 7.37 15.27 -8.94
CA VAL A 67 6.48 14.50 -8.06
C VAL A 67 7.04 14.46 -6.64
N ILE A 68 6.18 14.74 -5.68
CA ILE A 68 6.48 14.63 -4.26
C ILE A 68 5.92 13.31 -3.74
N VAL A 69 6.76 12.51 -3.09
CA VAL A 69 6.38 11.28 -2.39
C VAL A 69 6.54 11.52 -0.90
N SER A 70 5.45 11.37 -0.15
CA SER A 70 5.45 11.48 1.30
C SER A 70 5.19 10.11 1.91
N ALA A 71 6.11 9.65 2.77
CA ALA A 71 6.13 8.29 3.30
C ALA A 71 5.86 8.26 4.82
N THR A 72 4.63 8.57 5.23
CA THR A 72 4.21 8.64 6.64
C THR A 72 3.82 7.28 7.20
N TRP A 73 4.79 6.37 7.31
CA TRP A 73 4.58 5.03 7.87
C TRP A 73 5.81 4.52 8.63
N SER A 74 5.63 3.53 9.49
CA SER A 74 6.68 2.99 10.36
C SER A 74 6.68 1.45 10.35
N GLY A 75 7.49 0.83 11.22
CA GLY A 75 7.59 -0.64 11.29
C GLY A 75 6.25 -1.37 11.39
N GLY A 76 5.24 -0.78 12.05
CA GLY A 76 3.94 -1.40 12.29
C GLY A 76 3.11 -1.66 11.04
N THR A 77 3.29 -0.88 9.98
CA THR A 77 2.54 -1.00 8.72
C THR A 77 3.43 -1.30 7.53
N ARG A 78 4.69 -1.67 7.80
CA ARG A 78 5.72 -2.00 6.81
C ARG A 78 5.25 -3.03 5.79
N ALA A 79 4.51 -4.05 6.22
CA ALA A 79 4.05 -5.13 5.34
C ALA A 79 3.23 -4.59 4.15
N GLU A 80 2.51 -3.48 4.33
CA GLU A 80 1.69 -2.87 3.29
C GLU A 80 2.36 -1.63 2.68
N ASN A 81 2.86 -0.71 3.50
CA ASN A 81 3.34 0.57 3.01
C ASN A 81 4.73 0.52 2.35
N MET A 82 5.58 -0.45 2.71
CA MET A 82 6.87 -0.64 2.05
C MET A 82 6.72 -1.01 0.56
N PRO A 83 5.95 -2.04 0.18
CA PRO A 83 5.76 -2.35 -1.24
C PRO A 83 5.03 -1.23 -1.99
N GLN A 84 4.11 -0.50 -1.37
CA GLN A 84 3.49 0.68 -2.00
C GLN A 84 4.53 1.77 -2.34
N THR A 85 5.39 2.10 -1.37
CA THR A 85 6.46 3.08 -1.54
C THR A 85 7.42 2.64 -2.66
N GLU A 86 7.78 1.35 -2.69
CA GLU A 86 8.63 0.79 -3.75
C GLU A 86 7.95 0.85 -5.12
N ALA A 87 6.69 0.45 -5.23
CA ALA A 87 5.94 0.45 -6.49
C ALA A 87 5.81 1.86 -7.09
N ILE A 88 5.49 2.86 -6.26
CA ILE A 88 5.39 4.25 -6.69
C ILE A 88 6.75 4.79 -7.14
N LEU A 89 7.78 4.71 -6.29
CA LEU A 89 9.10 5.25 -6.64
C LEU A 89 9.67 4.59 -7.89
N ARG A 90 9.48 3.27 -8.03
CA ARG A 90 9.88 2.52 -9.22
C ARG A 90 9.19 3.04 -10.48
N HIS A 91 7.89 3.32 -10.39
CA HIS A 91 7.12 3.86 -11.50
C HIS A 91 7.63 5.25 -11.91
N LEU A 92 7.79 6.15 -10.94
CA LEU A 92 8.28 7.51 -11.17
C LEU A 92 9.67 7.51 -11.82
N MET A 93 10.56 6.65 -11.34
CA MET A 93 11.92 6.53 -11.87
C MET A 93 11.95 5.90 -13.27
N LYS A 94 11.12 4.87 -13.51
CA LYS A 94 10.95 4.28 -14.86
C LYS A 94 10.44 5.31 -15.86
N ARG A 95 9.60 6.25 -15.41
CA ARG A 95 9.03 7.35 -16.20
C ARG A 95 9.94 8.57 -16.36
N ARG A 96 11.17 8.54 -15.81
CA ARG A 96 12.12 9.66 -15.88
C ARG A 96 11.54 10.97 -15.33
N LEU A 97 10.75 10.88 -14.25
CA LEU A 97 10.22 12.03 -13.51
C LEU A 97 11.22 12.50 -12.45
N ARG A 98 11.19 13.78 -12.10
CA ARG A 98 11.95 14.33 -10.97
C ARG A 98 11.22 14.00 -9.67
N VAL A 99 11.93 13.45 -8.70
CA VAL A 99 11.30 12.93 -7.47
C VAL A 99 11.85 13.61 -6.23
N ALA A 100 10.96 14.17 -5.42
CA ALA A 100 11.28 14.59 -4.06
C ALA A 100 10.60 13.66 -3.05
N VAL A 101 11.35 13.19 -2.05
CA VAL A 101 10.85 12.28 -1.02
C VAL A 101 11.00 12.90 0.36
N PHE A 102 9.98 12.79 1.20
CA PHE A 102 10.09 13.16 2.62
C PHE A 102 9.13 12.35 3.47
N SER A 103 9.15 12.58 4.78
CA SER A 103 8.25 11.88 5.70
C SER A 103 7.93 12.71 6.94
N PHE A 104 6.70 12.59 7.43
CA PHE A 104 6.27 13.05 8.74
C PHE A 104 6.46 12.01 9.86
N ASP A 105 7.02 10.84 9.54
CA ASP A 105 7.46 9.81 10.48
C ASP A 105 8.99 9.62 10.40
N GLN A 106 9.64 9.51 11.56
CA GLN A 106 11.11 9.37 11.63
C GLN A 106 11.60 8.05 11.00
N GLN A 107 10.90 6.93 11.23
CA GLN A 107 11.26 5.64 10.63
C GLN A 107 10.92 5.63 9.14
N GLY A 108 9.75 6.14 8.76
CA GLY A 108 9.31 6.30 7.37
C GLY A 108 10.32 7.08 6.54
N SER A 109 10.92 8.11 7.13
CA SER A 109 12.01 8.89 6.52
C SER A 109 13.23 8.03 6.19
N GLN A 110 13.65 7.15 7.11
CA GLN A 110 14.79 6.26 6.86
C GLN A 110 14.44 5.16 5.84
N PHE A 111 13.25 4.57 5.94
CA PHE A 111 12.82 3.48 5.05
C PHE A 111 12.65 3.97 3.61
N SER A 112 11.97 5.10 3.42
CA SER A 112 11.78 5.69 2.09
C SER A 112 13.09 6.12 1.45
N TYR A 113 14.04 6.69 2.22
CA TYR A 113 15.40 6.95 1.72
C TYR A 113 16.10 5.67 1.25
N ASN A 114 16.08 4.59 2.04
CA ASN A 114 16.73 3.34 1.67
C ASN A 114 16.13 2.73 0.38
N ILE A 115 14.81 2.81 0.23
CA ILE A 115 14.10 2.35 -0.98
C ILE A 115 14.48 3.24 -2.17
N ALA A 116 14.35 4.56 -2.04
CA ALA A 116 14.65 5.52 -3.10
C ALA A 116 16.11 5.43 -3.55
N ALA A 117 17.06 5.34 -2.61
CA ALA A 117 18.49 5.23 -2.92
C ALA A 117 18.83 3.92 -3.67
N ARG A 118 18.20 2.80 -3.30
CA ARG A 118 18.35 1.53 -4.02
C ARG A 118 17.79 1.62 -5.44
N LEU A 119 16.56 2.11 -5.59
CA LEU A 119 15.91 2.25 -6.90
C LEU A 119 16.63 3.28 -7.77
N ALA A 120 17.16 4.35 -7.18
CA ALA A 120 17.90 5.35 -7.93
C ALA A 120 19.13 4.73 -8.61
N LYS A 121 19.85 3.85 -7.92
CA LYS A 121 20.96 3.09 -8.52
C LYS A 121 20.48 2.16 -9.64
N GLU A 122 19.34 1.50 -9.45
CA GLU A 122 18.75 0.58 -10.44
C GLU A 122 18.35 1.30 -11.74
N TYR A 123 17.82 2.52 -11.64
CA TYR A 123 17.34 3.30 -12.79
C TYR A 123 18.32 4.37 -13.29
N GLY A 124 19.52 4.47 -12.69
CA GLY A 124 20.54 5.44 -13.08
C GLY A 124 20.17 6.89 -12.74
N TYR A 125 19.50 7.10 -11.61
CA TYR A 125 19.17 8.42 -11.06
C TYR A 125 20.32 8.93 -10.18
N GLU A 126 20.66 10.19 -10.35
CA GLU A 126 21.65 10.88 -9.52
C GLU A 126 20.98 11.76 -8.45
N TYR A 127 21.49 11.67 -7.22
CA TYR A 127 20.99 12.47 -6.10
C TYR A 127 21.28 13.95 -6.33
N GLY A 128 20.32 14.82 -6.01
CA GLY A 128 20.38 16.26 -6.28
C GLY A 128 20.06 16.64 -7.72
N ARG A 129 20.32 15.77 -8.72
CA ARG A 129 19.97 16.04 -10.11
C ARG A 129 18.58 15.52 -10.49
N ASP A 130 18.33 14.24 -10.24
CA ASP A 130 17.12 13.55 -10.69
C ASP A 130 16.16 13.29 -9.53
N TRP A 131 16.68 13.19 -8.30
CA TRP A 131 15.88 13.03 -7.09
C TRP A 131 16.52 13.67 -5.86
N VAL A 132 15.72 14.00 -4.85
CA VAL A 132 16.16 14.49 -3.54
C VAL A 132 15.34 13.86 -2.43
N HIS A 133 15.96 13.67 -1.27
CA HIS A 133 15.25 13.28 -0.06
C HIS A 133 15.34 14.39 0.98
N TRP A 134 14.23 15.07 1.29
CA TRP A 134 14.23 16.16 2.24
C TRP A 134 14.35 15.70 3.70
N GLY A 135 14.09 14.42 3.98
CA GLY A 135 14.27 13.84 5.31
C GLY A 135 12.99 13.89 6.13
N TYR A 136 13.15 13.82 7.45
CA TYR A 136 12.04 13.92 8.39
C TYR A 136 11.62 15.39 8.54
N ARG A 137 10.32 15.65 8.52
CA ARG A 137 9.76 16.98 8.77
C ARG A 137 8.73 16.90 9.90
N PRO A 138 8.99 17.55 11.05
CA PRO A 138 8.01 17.62 12.11
C PRO A 138 6.91 18.63 11.78
N VAL A 139 5.77 18.55 12.49
CA VAL A 139 4.67 19.53 12.44
C VAL A 139 3.99 19.63 11.06
N VAL A 140 3.15 18.63 10.77
CA VAL A 140 2.39 18.47 9.51
C VAL A 140 1.78 19.78 9.01
N GLY A 141 0.93 20.42 9.82
CA GLY A 141 0.18 21.60 9.39
C GLY A 141 1.04 22.81 9.00
N VAL A 142 2.23 22.97 9.60
CA VAL A 142 3.16 24.06 9.24
C VAL A 142 3.81 23.75 7.89
N VAL A 143 4.34 22.53 7.73
CA VAL A 143 5.00 22.09 6.49
C VAL A 143 4.04 22.19 5.31
N LEU A 144 2.80 21.68 5.46
CA LEU A 144 1.80 21.72 4.40
C LEU A 144 1.39 23.16 4.02
N LYS A 145 1.22 24.06 4.99
CA LYS A 145 0.91 25.48 4.71
C LYS A 145 2.08 26.26 4.10
N SER A 146 3.31 25.87 4.42
CA SER A 146 4.51 26.53 3.91
C SER A 146 4.84 26.06 2.50
N LEU A 147 4.76 24.75 2.21
CA LEU A 147 5.06 24.20 0.87
C LEU A 147 4.10 24.72 -0.20
N VAL A 148 2.86 25.07 0.19
CA VAL A 148 1.89 25.71 -0.71
C VAL A 148 2.39 27.04 -1.27
N ARG A 149 3.22 27.77 -0.51
CA ARG A 149 3.67 29.13 -0.86
C ARG A 149 5.14 29.20 -1.27
N ASP A 150 5.99 28.34 -0.70
CA ASP A 150 7.43 28.35 -0.92
C ASP A 150 8.04 26.98 -0.61
N ILE A 151 8.23 26.14 -1.63
CA ILE A 151 8.86 24.82 -1.49
C ILE A 151 10.35 24.95 -1.15
N PRO A 152 11.18 25.73 -1.86
CA PRO A 152 12.60 25.89 -1.51
C PRO A 152 12.83 26.43 -0.10
N GLY A 153 12.00 27.37 0.36
CA GLY A 153 12.05 27.90 1.73
C GLY A 153 11.50 26.95 2.78
N THR A 154 10.58 26.05 2.42
CA THR A 154 10.09 25.01 3.34
C THR A 154 11.10 23.88 3.53
N PHE A 155 11.78 23.49 2.46
CA PHE A 155 12.73 22.39 2.45
C PHE A 155 14.15 22.88 2.20
N THR A 156 14.64 23.83 3.01
CA THR A 156 15.95 24.49 2.81
C THR A 156 17.13 23.54 2.73
N THR A 157 17.10 22.46 3.50
CA THR A 157 18.13 21.41 3.50
C THR A 157 17.53 20.04 3.21
N ASP A 158 18.36 19.15 2.67
CA ASP A 158 18.00 17.76 2.46
C ASP A 158 18.18 16.92 3.73
N ARG A 159 18.01 15.60 3.62
CA ARG A 159 18.23 14.65 4.72
C ARG A 159 19.62 14.75 5.35
N ASN A 160 20.64 15.09 4.57
CA ASN A 160 22.05 15.12 4.96
C ASN A 160 22.52 16.54 5.34
N GLY A 161 21.62 17.51 5.40
CA GLY A 161 21.94 18.90 5.72
C GLY A 161 22.47 19.73 4.54
N GLN A 162 22.46 19.19 3.31
CA GLN A 162 22.89 19.91 2.12
C GLN A 162 21.79 20.89 1.67
N PRO A 163 22.14 22.13 1.26
CA PRO A 163 21.17 23.07 0.71
C PRO A 163 20.47 22.50 -0.52
N THR A 164 19.13 22.56 -0.57
CA THR A 164 18.34 22.03 -1.69
C THR A 164 18.14 23.03 -2.81
N LYS A 165 18.24 24.33 -2.51
CA LYS A 165 17.92 25.43 -3.44
C LYS A 165 18.69 25.34 -4.75
N ASP A 166 19.95 24.90 -4.69
CA ASP A 166 20.86 24.86 -5.83
C ASP A 166 20.90 23.48 -6.52
N MET A 167 20.11 22.52 -6.03
CA MET A 167 20.03 21.18 -6.61
C MET A 167 19.28 21.22 -7.96
N PRO A 168 19.82 20.64 -9.05
CA PRO A 168 19.14 20.66 -10.35
C PRO A 168 17.72 20.07 -10.33
N VAL A 169 17.43 19.09 -9.46
CA VAL A 169 16.09 18.52 -9.31
C VAL A 169 15.04 19.57 -8.88
N MET A 170 15.47 20.61 -8.15
CA MET A 170 14.63 21.70 -7.66
C MET A 170 14.48 22.85 -8.67
N GLN A 171 15.13 22.78 -9.83
CA GLN A 171 15.11 23.86 -10.81
C GLN A 171 13.69 24.12 -11.33
N GLY A 172 13.25 25.38 -11.23
CA GLY A 172 11.92 25.82 -11.65
C GLY A 172 10.80 25.53 -10.62
N ILE A 173 11.11 24.92 -9.48
CA ILE A 173 10.14 24.67 -8.41
C ILE A 173 10.13 25.84 -7.43
N LYS A 174 8.99 26.52 -7.32
CA LYS A 174 8.79 27.63 -6.38
C LYS A 174 7.76 27.29 -5.33
N ASP A 175 6.59 26.83 -5.76
CA ASP A 175 5.45 26.56 -4.91
C ASP A 175 4.68 25.32 -5.40
N ILE A 176 3.54 25.02 -4.78
CA ILE A 176 2.73 23.84 -5.11
C ILE A 176 2.21 23.84 -6.56
N LYS A 177 2.13 25.00 -7.23
CA LYS A 177 1.68 25.08 -8.63
C LYS A 177 2.71 24.50 -9.61
N ASN A 178 3.96 24.31 -9.16
CA ASN A 178 5.01 23.67 -9.94
C ASN A 178 5.11 22.16 -9.70
N VAL A 179 4.22 21.58 -8.90
CA VAL A 179 4.19 20.16 -8.58
C VAL A 179 3.08 19.47 -9.37
N ASP A 180 3.44 18.41 -10.09
CA ASP A 180 2.50 17.67 -10.94
C ASP A 180 1.65 16.67 -10.14
N ALA A 181 2.28 16.02 -9.15
CA ALA A 181 1.63 15.06 -8.29
C ALA A 181 2.23 15.01 -6.88
N ILE A 182 1.38 14.70 -5.92
CA ILE A 182 1.76 14.25 -4.58
C ILE A 182 1.21 12.85 -4.39
N VAL A 183 2.06 11.93 -3.94
CA VAL A 183 1.62 10.60 -3.49
C VAL A 183 1.96 10.45 -2.02
N GLU A 184 0.93 10.38 -1.18
CA GLU A 184 1.07 10.11 0.24
C GLU A 184 0.89 8.61 0.49
N ILE A 185 1.83 8.01 1.21
CA ILE A 185 1.77 6.63 1.68
C ILE A 185 1.69 6.67 3.20
N ALA A 186 0.54 6.31 3.76
CA ALA A 186 0.33 6.42 5.21
C ALA A 186 -0.58 5.34 5.77
N ALA A 187 -0.50 5.19 7.09
CA ALA A 187 -1.44 4.44 7.90
C ALA A 187 -2.21 5.37 8.86
N SER A 188 -2.50 6.59 8.41
CA SER A 188 -3.18 7.62 9.20
C SER A 188 -4.06 8.51 8.33
N GLY A 189 -4.93 9.29 8.97
CA GLY A 189 -5.85 10.24 8.35
C GLY A 189 -5.19 11.48 7.72
N ILE A 190 -3.87 11.51 7.56
CA ILE A 190 -3.10 12.67 7.06
C ILE A 190 -3.53 13.12 5.66
N TYR A 191 -4.19 12.26 4.89
CA TYR A 191 -4.79 12.63 3.61
C TYR A 191 -5.81 13.78 3.75
N MET A 192 -6.49 13.90 4.89
CA MET A 192 -7.41 15.02 5.16
C MET A 192 -6.65 16.35 5.25
N ASP A 193 -5.46 16.37 5.84
CA ASP A 193 -4.62 17.57 5.92
C ASP A 193 -4.11 17.96 4.53
N TRP A 194 -3.67 16.99 3.72
CA TRP A 194 -3.29 17.23 2.33
C TRP A 194 -4.45 17.84 1.53
N ILE A 195 -5.64 17.27 1.65
CA ILE A 195 -6.84 17.77 0.97
C ILE A 195 -7.18 19.19 1.44
N GLY A 196 -7.25 19.41 2.75
CA GLY A 196 -7.68 20.68 3.34
C GLY A 196 -6.68 21.82 3.19
N LEU A 197 -5.38 21.52 3.11
CA LEU A 197 -4.32 22.54 3.09
C LEU A 197 -3.63 22.70 1.74
N VAL A 198 -3.59 21.66 0.90
CA VAL A 198 -2.72 21.64 -0.29
C VAL A 198 -3.51 21.44 -1.59
N VAL A 199 -4.39 20.44 -1.67
CA VAL A 199 -5.07 20.07 -2.92
C VAL A 199 -5.83 21.25 -3.54
N GLY A 200 -6.56 22.02 -2.72
CA GLY A 200 -7.29 23.19 -3.20
C GLY A 200 -6.42 24.34 -3.73
N ALA A 201 -5.12 24.38 -3.41
CA ALA A 201 -4.22 25.45 -3.82
C ALA A 201 -3.65 25.26 -5.25
N ASN A 202 -3.75 24.05 -5.82
CA ASN A 202 -3.37 23.76 -7.19
C ASN A 202 -4.41 22.82 -7.85
N PRO A 203 -5.33 23.35 -8.67
CA PRO A 203 -6.36 22.55 -9.36
C PRO A 203 -5.80 21.48 -10.30
N ASN A 204 -4.55 21.60 -10.75
CA ASN A 204 -3.92 20.64 -11.66
C ASN A 204 -3.13 19.54 -10.92
N LEU A 205 -3.00 19.66 -9.59
CA LEU A 205 -2.25 18.73 -8.76
C LEU A 205 -2.96 17.37 -8.70
N LYS A 206 -2.22 16.31 -9.03
CA LYS A 206 -2.70 14.94 -8.92
C LYS A 206 -2.34 14.40 -7.54
N PHE A 207 -3.30 14.39 -6.62
CA PHE A 207 -3.10 13.84 -5.29
C PHE A 207 -3.51 12.37 -5.23
N GLY A 208 -2.53 11.48 -5.07
CA GLY A 208 -2.74 10.05 -4.86
C GLY A 208 -2.52 9.67 -3.41
N PHE A 209 -3.26 8.65 -2.94
CA PHE A 209 -3.12 8.15 -1.57
C PHE A 209 -2.93 6.63 -1.54
N CYS A 210 -1.99 6.16 -0.72
CA CYS A 210 -1.70 4.74 -0.52
C CYS A 210 -1.94 4.38 0.96
N PRO A 211 -3.20 4.09 1.34
CA PRO A 211 -3.55 3.68 2.69
C PRO A 211 -3.20 2.22 2.95
N THR A 212 -3.21 1.81 4.22
CA THR A 212 -3.40 0.39 4.57
C THR A 212 -4.79 -0.10 4.15
N ALA A 213 -4.96 -1.40 3.94
CA ALA A 213 -6.22 -1.96 3.46
C ALA A 213 -7.42 -1.61 4.37
N VAL A 214 -7.19 -1.53 5.68
CA VAL A 214 -8.24 -1.21 6.67
C VAL A 214 -8.74 0.24 6.57
N MET A 215 -7.93 1.16 6.04
CA MET A 215 -8.29 2.58 5.90
C MET A 215 -8.87 2.92 4.52
N ALA A 216 -8.70 2.03 3.54
CA ALA A 216 -9.15 2.29 2.16
C ALA A 216 -10.63 2.72 2.06
N PRO A 217 -11.59 2.10 2.79
CA PRO A 217 -13.00 2.51 2.72
C PRO A 217 -13.27 3.98 3.03
N GLU A 218 -12.51 4.57 3.96
CA GLU A 218 -12.67 5.97 4.38
C GLU A 218 -12.28 6.98 3.28
N THR A 219 -11.47 6.53 2.32
CA THR A 219 -10.87 7.38 1.28
C THR A 219 -11.70 7.44 0.01
N TYR A 220 -12.63 6.50 -0.19
CA TYR A 220 -13.45 6.42 -1.39
C TYR A 220 -14.32 7.66 -1.66
N PRO A 221 -14.97 8.29 -0.66
CA PRO A 221 -15.72 9.52 -0.89
C PRO A 221 -14.86 10.65 -1.48
N TYR A 222 -13.59 10.74 -1.07
CA TYR A 222 -12.65 11.74 -1.58
C TYR A 222 -12.11 11.38 -2.97
N MET A 223 -12.08 10.09 -3.32
CA MET A 223 -11.77 9.66 -4.68
C MET A 223 -12.93 9.94 -5.63
N ASP A 224 -14.17 9.71 -5.17
CA ASP A 224 -15.38 9.96 -5.96
C ASP A 224 -15.60 11.45 -6.20
N SER A 225 -15.22 12.32 -5.24
CA SER A 225 -15.21 13.78 -5.41
C SER A 225 -14.06 14.29 -6.29
N GLY A 226 -13.08 13.45 -6.62
CA GLY A 226 -11.88 13.81 -7.39
C GLY A 226 -10.78 14.50 -6.58
N GLN A 227 -10.95 14.66 -5.26
CA GLN A 227 -9.92 15.21 -4.37
C GLN A 227 -8.72 14.25 -4.20
N ILE A 228 -8.96 12.94 -4.32
CA ILE A 228 -7.94 11.90 -4.48
C ILE A 228 -8.08 11.32 -5.89
N VAL A 229 -7.06 11.42 -6.73
CA VAL A 229 -7.15 10.96 -8.13
C VAL A 229 -7.16 9.44 -8.25
N GLY A 230 -6.57 8.74 -7.28
CA GLY A 230 -6.54 7.29 -7.24
C GLY A 230 -5.88 6.77 -5.96
N ILE A 231 -6.15 5.49 -5.66
CA ILE A 231 -5.77 4.86 -4.40
C ILE A 231 -5.03 3.55 -4.67
N MET A 232 -3.90 3.35 -3.98
CA MET A 232 -3.22 2.05 -3.90
C MET A 232 -3.49 1.44 -2.53
N GLU A 233 -4.49 0.56 -2.43
CA GLU A 233 -4.95 0.02 -1.13
C GLU A 233 -4.08 -1.14 -0.63
N GLY A 234 -3.43 -0.96 0.51
CA GLY A 234 -2.63 -1.99 1.17
C GLY A 234 -1.61 -2.70 0.28
N MET A 235 -1.28 -3.93 0.65
CA MET A 235 -0.40 -4.79 -0.15
C MET A 235 -1.04 -5.20 -1.48
N ARG A 236 -2.38 -5.38 -1.53
CA ARG A 236 -3.10 -5.78 -2.73
C ARG A 236 -2.94 -4.76 -3.85
N GLY A 237 -3.23 -3.49 -3.57
CA GLY A 237 -3.08 -2.39 -4.52
C GLY A 237 -1.63 -2.26 -4.99
N ALA A 238 -0.65 -2.49 -4.12
CA ALA A 238 0.76 -2.52 -4.52
C ALA A 238 1.06 -3.66 -5.52
N ALA A 239 0.50 -4.85 -5.32
CA ALA A 239 0.68 -5.96 -6.26
C ALA A 239 0.00 -5.70 -7.62
N GLU A 240 -1.19 -5.11 -7.59
CA GLU A 240 -1.89 -4.66 -8.78
C GLU A 240 -1.06 -3.60 -9.53
N TYR A 241 -0.46 -2.65 -8.81
CA TYR A 241 0.38 -1.60 -9.39
C TYR A 241 1.70 -2.15 -9.94
N GLU A 242 2.35 -3.08 -9.23
CA GLU A 242 3.55 -3.81 -9.70
C GLU A 242 3.30 -4.47 -11.07
N LYS A 243 2.11 -5.08 -11.24
CA LYS A 243 1.66 -5.65 -12.51
C LYS A 243 1.52 -4.57 -13.59
N LEU A 244 0.91 -3.43 -13.30
CA LEU A 244 0.76 -2.32 -14.26
C LEU A 244 2.10 -1.76 -14.73
N VAL A 245 3.09 -1.68 -13.85
CA VAL A 245 4.44 -1.22 -14.21
C VAL A 245 5.32 -2.33 -14.79
N ASN A 246 4.77 -3.53 -15.02
CA ASN A 246 5.44 -4.73 -15.52
C ASN A 246 6.64 -5.16 -14.68
N THR A 247 6.45 -5.24 -13.36
CA THR A 247 7.48 -5.66 -12.39
C THR A 247 6.92 -6.72 -11.44
N THR A 248 7.80 -7.53 -10.85
CA THR A 248 7.42 -8.47 -9.78
C THR A 248 8.17 -8.07 -8.51
N GLY A 249 7.51 -7.30 -7.66
CA GLY A 249 8.07 -6.83 -6.41
C GLY A 249 7.61 -7.65 -5.21
N LEU A 250 7.71 -7.04 -4.03
CA LEU A 250 7.38 -7.68 -2.76
C LEU A 250 5.88 -7.97 -2.64
N ALA A 251 5.01 -7.10 -3.17
CA ALA A 251 3.59 -7.29 -3.05
C ALA A 251 3.08 -8.46 -3.91
N THR A 252 3.51 -8.56 -5.17
CA THR A 252 3.14 -9.69 -6.04
C THR A 252 3.57 -11.04 -5.44
N LYS A 253 4.73 -11.08 -4.75
CA LYS A 253 5.20 -12.28 -4.05
C LYS A 253 4.36 -12.59 -2.80
N GLY A 254 3.98 -11.58 -2.03
CA GLY A 254 3.17 -11.75 -0.81
C GLY A 254 1.70 -12.12 -1.07
N MET A 255 1.15 -11.74 -2.23
CA MET A 255 -0.27 -11.98 -2.56
C MET A 255 -0.63 -13.48 -2.60
N GLY A 256 0.29 -14.37 -2.97
CA GLY A 256 0.03 -15.81 -2.97
C GLY A 256 -0.39 -16.34 -1.59
N SER A 257 0.29 -15.90 -0.53
CA SER A 257 -0.03 -16.27 0.86
C SER A 257 -1.40 -15.75 1.29
N ILE A 258 -1.71 -14.48 0.98
CA ILE A 258 -2.98 -13.86 1.36
C ILE A 258 -4.16 -14.51 0.63
N SER A 259 -4.04 -14.70 -0.68
CA SER A 259 -5.12 -15.27 -1.49
C SER A 259 -5.44 -16.72 -1.11
N LEU A 260 -4.42 -17.56 -0.88
CA LEU A 260 -4.66 -18.95 -0.46
C LEU A 260 -5.28 -19.04 0.94
N ALA A 261 -4.86 -18.17 1.87
CA ALA A 261 -5.48 -18.09 3.19
C ALA A 261 -6.98 -17.74 3.08
N HIS A 262 -7.34 -16.77 2.23
CA HIS A 262 -8.75 -16.44 1.99
C HIS A 262 -9.52 -17.60 1.35
N VAL A 263 -8.95 -18.29 0.35
CA VAL A 263 -9.58 -19.47 -0.26
C VAL A 263 -9.82 -20.56 0.77
N LEU A 264 -8.84 -20.84 1.63
CA LEU A 264 -9.00 -21.81 2.72
C LEU A 264 -10.14 -21.41 3.65
N ILE A 265 -10.17 -20.16 4.12
CA ILE A 265 -11.22 -19.67 5.02
C ILE A 265 -12.60 -19.79 4.37
N MET A 266 -12.74 -19.40 3.09
CA MET A 266 -14.00 -19.56 2.36
C MET A 266 -14.44 -21.02 2.27
N LEU A 267 -13.53 -21.94 1.96
CA LEU A 267 -13.82 -23.39 1.92
C LEU A 267 -14.25 -23.91 3.29
N LEU A 268 -13.56 -23.53 4.36
CA LEU A 268 -13.92 -23.92 5.73
C LEU A 268 -15.30 -23.40 6.14
N ILE A 269 -15.65 -22.17 5.77
CA ILE A 269 -16.99 -21.59 6.01
C ILE A 269 -18.05 -22.38 5.24
N ILE A 270 -17.82 -22.69 3.95
CA ILE A 270 -18.75 -23.47 3.14
C ILE A 270 -18.96 -24.87 3.74
N ILE A 271 -17.88 -25.57 4.08
CA ILE A 271 -17.93 -26.90 4.69
C ILE A 271 -18.66 -26.86 6.03
N GLY A 272 -18.36 -25.87 6.88
CA GLY A 272 -19.03 -25.67 8.17
C GLY A 272 -20.54 -25.43 8.01
N ASN A 273 -20.94 -24.57 7.06
CA ASN A 273 -22.34 -24.28 6.78
C ASN A 273 -23.07 -25.51 6.22
N LEU A 274 -22.45 -26.28 5.31
CA LEU A 274 -23.03 -27.52 4.79
C LEU A 274 -23.22 -28.56 5.90
N ALA A 275 -22.20 -28.76 6.75
CA ALA A 275 -22.31 -29.66 7.89
C ALA A 275 -23.43 -29.23 8.85
N TYR A 276 -23.55 -27.93 9.13
CA TYR A 276 -24.64 -27.38 9.94
C TYR A 276 -26.02 -27.65 9.33
N LEU A 277 -26.20 -27.40 8.04
CA LEU A 277 -27.49 -27.64 7.37
C LEU A 277 -27.88 -29.12 7.39
N VAL A 278 -26.94 -30.03 7.06
CA VAL A 278 -27.21 -31.47 7.04
C VAL A 278 -27.54 -32.01 8.44
N THR A 279 -26.81 -31.60 9.47
CA THR A 279 -27.10 -32.00 10.86
C THR A 279 -28.41 -31.41 11.37
N ARG A 280 -28.77 -30.18 10.97
CA ARG A 280 -30.06 -29.55 11.33
C ARG A 280 -31.24 -30.29 10.70
N THR A 281 -31.19 -30.62 9.41
CA THR A 281 -32.27 -31.34 8.72
C THR A 281 -32.51 -32.74 9.28
N ARG A 282 -31.48 -33.36 9.89
CA ARG A 282 -31.59 -34.68 10.53
C ARG A 282 -32.10 -34.65 11.98
N ARG A 283 -32.07 -33.47 12.62
CA ARG A 283 -32.59 -33.25 13.98
C ARG A 283 -34.04 -32.72 13.97
N SER A 284 -34.54 -32.28 12.82
CA SER A 284 -35.94 -31.94 12.56
C SER A 284 -36.69 -33.14 12.00
#